data_AF-A0A3C0SX08-F1
#
_entry.id   AF-A0A3C0SX08-F1
#
_cell.length_a   1.000
_cell.length_b   1.000
_cell.length_c   1.000
_cell.angle_alpha   90.00
_cell.angle_beta   90.00
_cell.angle_gamma   90.00
#
_symmetry.space_group_name_H-M   'P 1'
#
loop_
_entity.id
_entity.type
_entity.pdbx_description
1 polymer ?
#
loop_
_entity_poly.entity_id
_entity_poly.type
_entity_poly.pdbx_seq_one_letter_code
_entity_poly.pdbx_strand_id
1 'polypeptide(L)'
;MFNFAVKLLKVIFYLIFKKRKDAIFTFLLLKKENEIMKRHLNLAGKKITSNHSDRLCLSLISALSRRAVSHLTIIKPETLLEWQRRFIKKKWSFKHKKRGRKPVSAELKKLILEMKTDNPLWGCRRISDELKKLNIDIHHTTVNKIIQTFRKQGKIQPNGSWRKFLKSHWKSLYGMDFMTIDTLFGKRFYLFIILELKSRKIIRYDLTENPCREFVKQRIELFSEEFPEKKTLIYDNALQFTSIDYSWFGIKGVNICSYAPNMNAFVERLNGSIRREALDHFLLFSEKQVRKIVTEYVEYYNHHRPHQGINKIPEGKIASTTGKIKKDPILGGLHHNYYRSSA
;
A
#
# COMPACT_ATOMS: atom_id res chain seq x y z
N MET A 1 10.41 31.20 44.38
CA MET A 1 10.37 31.79 43.02
C MET A 1 9.14 32.68 42.80
N PHE A 2 7.96 32.29 42.27
CA PHE A 2 6.86 33.28 42.01
C PHE A 2 6.52 34.23 43.19
N ASN A 3 6.28 33.71 44.39
CA ASN A 3 5.98 34.55 45.57
C ASN A 3 7.20 35.38 46.05
N PHE A 4 8.42 34.90 45.79
CA PHE A 4 9.66 35.60 46.07
C PHE A 4 9.93 36.70 45.03
N ALA A 5 9.71 36.43 43.74
CA ALA A 5 9.82 37.38 42.64
C ALA A 5 8.74 38.46 42.74
N VAL A 6 7.52 38.12 43.16
CA VAL A 6 6.47 39.09 43.48
C VAL A 6 6.84 39.92 44.71
N LYS A 7 7.40 39.33 45.77
CA LYS A 7 7.92 40.08 46.93
C LYS A 7 9.11 40.96 46.57
N LEU A 8 10.04 40.48 45.75
CA LEU A 8 11.20 41.21 45.24
C LEU A 8 10.76 42.37 44.37
N LEU A 9 9.84 42.14 43.43
CA LEU A 9 9.21 43.20 42.64
C LEU A 9 8.47 44.18 43.55
N LYS A 10 7.72 43.73 44.57
CA LYS A 10 7.09 44.64 45.54
C LYS A 10 8.11 45.50 46.26
N VAL A 11 9.22 44.93 46.69
CA VAL A 11 10.30 45.63 47.42
C VAL A 11 10.98 46.62 46.50
N ILE A 12 11.40 46.21 45.30
CA ILE A 12 12.00 47.09 44.27
C ILE A 12 11.04 48.24 43.92
N PHE A 13 9.77 47.94 43.66
CA PHE A 13 8.77 48.97 43.32
C PHE A 13 8.43 49.88 44.49
N TYR A 14 8.48 49.37 45.72
CA TYR A 14 8.24 50.16 46.93
C TYR A 14 9.44 51.07 47.24
N LEU A 15 10.67 50.60 46.99
CA LEU A 15 11.88 51.39 47.11
C LEU A 15 11.92 52.54 46.10
N ILE A 16 11.42 52.33 44.87
CA ILE A 16 11.50 53.33 43.79
C ILE A 16 10.24 54.21 43.69
N PHE A 17 9.04 53.68 43.96
CA PHE A 17 7.76 54.33 43.62
C PHE A 17 6.71 54.38 44.74
N LYS A 18 7.13 54.44 46.01
CA LYS A 18 6.27 54.39 47.20
C LYS A 18 4.99 55.27 47.12
N LYS A 19 5.10 56.49 46.57
CA LYS A 19 3.98 57.46 46.51
C LYS A 19 2.99 57.23 45.34
N ARG A 20 3.34 56.47 44.30
CA ARG A 20 2.51 56.31 43.07
C ARG A 20 2.30 54.86 42.62
N LYS A 21 2.67 53.89 43.47
CA LYS A 21 2.63 52.46 43.17
C LYS A 21 1.30 51.98 42.58
N ASP A 22 0.18 52.35 43.20
CA ASP A 22 -1.15 51.90 42.75
C ASP A 22 -1.55 52.51 41.40
N ALA A 23 -1.25 53.79 41.18
CA ALA A 23 -1.50 54.45 39.90
C ALA A 23 -0.74 53.78 38.74
N ILE A 24 0.52 53.37 38.98
CA ILE A 24 1.34 52.71 37.97
C ILE A 24 0.81 51.29 37.68
N PHE A 25 0.42 50.53 38.70
CA PHE A 25 -0.16 49.19 38.48
C PHE A 25 -1.53 49.26 37.79
N THR A 26 -2.37 50.24 38.11
CA THR A 26 -3.62 50.50 37.40
C THR A 26 -3.34 50.86 35.94
N PHE A 27 -2.35 51.72 35.66
CA PHE A 27 -1.95 52.04 34.29
C PHE A 27 -1.47 50.81 33.51
N LEU A 28 -0.60 49.98 34.09
CA LEU A 28 -0.10 48.76 33.45
C LEU A 28 -1.21 47.74 33.19
N LEU A 29 -2.16 47.63 34.12
CA LEU A 29 -3.32 46.77 34.00
C LEU A 29 -4.24 47.22 32.85
N LEU A 30 -4.61 48.51 32.82
CA LEU A 30 -5.43 49.10 31.77
C LEU A 30 -4.72 49.07 30.40
N LYS A 31 -3.40 49.28 30.36
CA LYS A 31 -2.61 49.15 29.13
C LYS A 31 -2.67 47.73 28.58
N LYS A 32 -2.55 46.72 29.47
CA LYS A 32 -2.62 45.31 29.06
C LYS A 32 -4.02 44.91 28.62
N GLU A 33 -5.04 45.45 29.27
CA GLU A 33 -6.44 45.30 28.90
C GLU A 33 -6.72 45.88 27.50
N ASN A 34 -6.23 47.08 27.22
CA ASN A 34 -6.30 47.71 25.90
C ASN A 34 -5.59 46.90 24.80
N GLU A 35 -4.43 46.29 25.10
CA GLU A 35 -3.75 45.39 24.15
C GLU A 35 -4.56 44.12 23.85
N ILE A 36 -5.31 43.62 24.83
CA ILE A 36 -6.22 42.49 24.64
C ILE A 36 -7.41 42.94 23.77
N MET A 37 -8.01 44.10 24.04
CA MET A 37 -9.10 44.66 23.22
C MET A 37 -8.71 44.88 21.78
N LYS A 38 -7.56 45.53 21.54
CA LYS A 38 -7.08 45.81 20.18
C LYS A 38 -6.87 44.51 19.38
N ARG A 39 -6.36 43.46 20.02
CA ARG A 39 -6.24 42.13 19.40
C ARG A 39 -7.61 41.52 19.09
N HIS A 40 -8.62 41.75 19.93
CA HIS A 40 -9.98 41.25 19.68
C HIS A 40 -10.71 41.99 18.58
N LEU A 41 -10.57 43.31 18.49
CA LEU A 41 -11.16 44.11 17.41
C LEU A 41 -10.62 43.66 16.03
N ASN A 42 -9.34 43.30 15.96
CA ASN A 42 -8.73 42.76 14.73
C ASN A 42 -9.18 41.34 14.35
N LEU A 43 -9.92 40.63 15.21
CA LEU A 43 -10.28 39.20 15.03
C LEU A 43 -11.78 38.95 14.73
N ALA A 44 -12.55 39.99 14.39
CA ALA A 44 -13.91 39.92 13.84
C ALA A 44 -14.82 38.85 14.47
N GLY A 45 -15.27 39.09 15.72
CA GLY A 45 -16.38 38.34 16.32
C GLY A 45 -16.04 37.05 17.09
N LYS A 46 -14.75 36.73 17.31
CA LYS A 46 -14.36 35.59 18.18
C LYS A 46 -14.30 35.97 19.66
N LYS A 47 -14.66 35.02 20.55
CA LYS A 47 -14.58 35.16 22.02
C LYS A 47 -13.21 35.67 22.47
N ILE A 48 -13.19 36.47 23.54
CA ILE A 48 -11.97 37.02 24.15
C ILE A 48 -11.05 35.88 24.64
N THR A 49 -9.99 35.57 23.90
CA THR A 49 -8.96 34.59 24.26
C THR A 49 -7.73 35.25 24.87
N SER A 50 -7.50 35.04 26.16
CA SER A 50 -6.26 35.45 26.82
C SER A 50 -5.14 34.42 26.59
N ASN A 51 -3.97 34.89 26.13
CA ASN A 51 -2.78 34.03 25.96
C ASN A 51 -2.13 33.73 27.31
N HIS A 52 -1.25 32.71 27.35
CA HIS A 52 -0.55 32.32 28.59
C HIS A 52 0.28 33.47 29.20
N SER A 53 0.86 34.35 28.36
CA SER A 53 1.57 35.55 28.78
C SER A 53 0.65 36.61 29.39
N ASP A 54 -0.54 36.82 28.81
CA ASP A 54 -1.55 37.75 29.33
C ASP A 54 -2.06 37.30 30.70
N ARG A 55 -2.36 36.00 30.84
CA ARG A 55 -2.79 35.40 32.11
C ARG A 55 -1.73 35.54 33.19
N LEU A 56 -0.45 35.35 32.84
CA LEU A 56 0.68 35.55 33.76
C LEU A 56 0.79 37.01 34.20
N CYS A 57 0.83 37.95 33.25
CA CYS A 57 0.99 39.38 33.52
C CYS A 57 -0.13 39.91 34.42
N LEU A 58 -1.39 39.60 34.09
CA LEU A 58 -2.55 40.02 34.87
C LEU A 58 -2.58 39.37 36.27
N SER A 59 -2.21 38.08 36.39
CA SER A 59 -2.11 37.41 37.69
C SER A 59 -0.98 37.94 38.58
N LEU A 60 0.08 38.50 37.97
CA LEU A 60 1.19 39.15 38.67
C LEU A 60 0.76 40.53 39.18
N ILE A 61 0.17 41.36 38.32
CA ILE A 61 -0.30 42.69 38.69
C ILE A 61 -1.35 42.61 39.80
N SER A 62 -2.26 41.63 39.73
CA SER A 62 -3.28 41.42 40.76
C SER A 62 -2.73 40.95 42.10
N ALA A 63 -1.64 40.18 42.08
CA ALA A 63 -0.91 39.83 43.29
C ALA A 63 -0.14 41.03 43.89
N LEU A 64 0.20 42.03 43.07
CA LEU A 64 1.01 43.20 43.43
C LEU A 64 0.18 44.35 44.00
N SER A 65 -0.98 44.67 43.41
CA SER A 65 -1.94 45.66 43.92
C SER A 65 -3.37 45.13 43.78
N ARG A 66 -4.08 45.00 44.91
CA ARG A 66 -5.52 44.64 44.90
C ARG A 66 -6.39 45.79 44.43
N ARG A 67 -5.95 47.04 44.62
CA ARG A 67 -6.69 48.26 44.26
C ARG A 67 -6.70 48.48 42.74
N ALA A 68 -5.67 48.03 42.03
CA ALA A 68 -5.66 48.05 40.57
C ALA A 68 -6.70 47.10 39.94
N VAL A 69 -7.07 46.02 40.64
CA VAL A 69 -8.00 44.99 40.13
C VAL A 69 -9.44 45.51 40.02
N SER A 70 -9.83 46.51 40.82
CA SER A 70 -11.18 47.10 40.75
C SER A 70 -11.45 47.89 39.47
N HIS A 71 -10.41 48.20 38.68
CA HIS A 71 -10.53 48.92 37.42
C HIS A 71 -10.59 48.00 36.19
N LEU A 72 -10.50 46.68 36.37
CA LEU A 72 -10.50 45.71 35.28
C LEU A 72 -11.95 45.41 34.85
N THR A 73 -12.24 45.57 33.56
CA THR A 73 -13.60 45.44 33.00
C THR A 73 -13.80 44.19 32.14
N ILE A 74 -12.75 43.73 31.45
CA ILE A 74 -12.84 42.61 30.50
C ILE A 74 -12.84 41.23 31.16
N ILE A 75 -12.12 41.08 32.28
CA ILE A 75 -11.91 39.78 32.94
C ILE A 75 -12.50 39.83 34.34
N LYS A 76 -13.40 38.88 34.65
CA LYS A 76 -13.98 38.76 36.00
C LYS A 76 -12.89 38.52 37.04
N PRO A 77 -12.97 39.16 38.24
CA PRO A 77 -12.01 38.94 39.32
C PRO A 77 -11.82 37.46 39.70
N GLU A 78 -12.88 36.65 39.62
CA GLU A 78 -12.84 35.21 39.89
C GLU A 78 -11.91 34.46 38.93
N THR A 79 -11.97 34.76 37.64
CA THR A 79 -11.15 34.12 36.59
C THR A 79 -9.66 34.44 36.79
N LEU A 80 -9.37 35.66 37.23
CA LEU A 80 -8.02 36.13 37.55
C LEU A 80 -7.42 35.36 38.75
N LEU A 81 -8.23 35.17 39.79
CA LEU A 81 -7.85 34.39 40.98
C LEU A 81 -7.66 32.91 40.65
N GLU A 82 -8.50 32.34 39.78
CA GLU A 82 -8.31 30.99 39.27
C GLU A 82 -6.96 30.81 38.57
N TRP A 83 -6.58 31.75 37.70
CA TRP A 83 -5.28 31.69 37.01
C TRP A 83 -4.13 31.75 38.01
N GLN A 84 -4.20 32.65 39.00
CA GLN A 84 -3.22 32.74 40.07
C GLN A 84 -3.10 31.41 40.83
N ARG A 85 -4.23 30.81 41.23
CA ARG A 85 -4.25 29.50 41.92
C ARG A 85 -3.68 28.38 41.04
N ARG A 86 -4.00 28.34 39.74
CA ARG A 86 -3.45 27.35 38.79
C ARG A 86 -1.93 27.48 38.63
N PHE A 87 -1.40 28.70 38.58
CA PHE A 87 0.05 28.93 38.54
C PHE A 87 0.77 28.44 39.79
N ILE A 88 0.19 28.71 40.96
CA ILE A 88 0.69 28.21 42.24
C ILE A 88 0.66 26.67 42.24
N LYS A 89 -0.48 26.06 41.89
CA LYS A 89 -0.65 24.60 41.85
C LYS A 89 0.35 23.93 40.90
N LYS A 90 0.53 24.47 39.68
CA LYS A 90 1.46 23.91 38.68
C LYS A 90 2.93 23.99 39.11
N LYS A 91 3.30 25.02 39.88
CA LYS A 91 4.65 25.19 40.44
C LYS A 91 4.95 24.18 41.54
N TRP A 92 3.94 23.79 42.32
CA TRP A 92 4.07 22.82 43.42
C TRP A 92 3.67 21.39 43.03
N SER A 93 3.20 21.17 41.80
CA SER A 93 2.98 19.83 41.25
C SER A 93 4.27 19.29 40.65
N PHE A 94 4.92 18.36 41.35
CA PHE A 94 5.98 17.55 40.76
C PHE A 94 5.36 16.53 39.80
N LYS A 95 5.95 16.35 38.60
CA LYS A 95 5.53 15.29 37.67
C LYS A 95 5.88 13.93 38.29
N HIS A 96 4.97 13.36 39.06
CA HIS A 96 5.09 11.97 39.47
C HIS A 96 4.84 11.08 38.23
N LYS A 97 5.88 10.41 37.73
CA LYS A 97 5.69 9.28 36.81
C LYS A 97 5.01 8.17 37.61
N LYS A 98 3.68 8.03 37.50
CA LYS A 98 2.98 6.84 38.00
C LYS A 98 3.68 5.62 37.38
N ARG A 99 4.20 4.72 38.22
CA ARG A 99 4.75 3.43 37.76
C ARG A 99 3.59 2.64 37.18
N GLY A 100 3.46 2.65 35.86
CA GLY A 100 2.48 1.83 35.15
C GLY A 100 2.77 0.34 35.30
N ARG A 101 1.84 -0.51 34.83
CA ARG A 101 2.01 -1.97 34.75
C ARG A 101 3.35 -2.31 34.10
N LYS A 102 4.11 -3.24 34.69
CA LYS A 102 5.37 -3.73 34.11
C LYS A 102 5.12 -4.16 32.67
N PRO A 103 5.95 -3.71 31.70
CA PRO A 103 5.78 -4.10 30.32
C PRO A 103 6.06 -5.59 30.14
N VAL A 104 5.38 -6.21 29.17
CA VAL A 104 5.69 -7.58 28.73
C VAL A 104 7.15 -7.65 28.29
N SER A 105 7.85 -8.72 28.67
CA SER A 105 9.27 -8.93 28.37
C SER A 105 9.55 -8.91 26.87
N ALA A 106 10.77 -8.51 26.50
CA ALA A 106 11.17 -8.43 25.10
C ALA A 106 11.21 -9.81 24.43
N GLU A 107 11.66 -10.83 25.17
CA GLU A 107 11.70 -12.23 24.74
C GLU A 107 10.31 -12.75 24.36
N LEU A 108 9.31 -12.49 25.20
CA LEU A 108 7.94 -12.92 24.95
C LEU A 108 7.31 -12.20 23.76
N LYS A 109 7.64 -10.92 23.55
CA LYS A 109 7.24 -10.20 22.34
C LYS A 109 7.90 -10.80 21.09
N LYS A 110 9.16 -11.22 21.19
CA LYS A 110 9.88 -11.88 20.09
C LYS A 110 9.27 -13.25 19.77
N LEU A 111 8.95 -14.04 20.79
CA LEU A 111 8.24 -15.32 20.63
C LEU A 111 6.87 -15.13 19.95
N ILE A 112 6.08 -14.15 20.38
CA ILE A 112 4.79 -13.82 19.73
C ILE A 112 4.99 -13.42 18.26
N LEU A 113 6.08 -12.72 17.94
CA LEU A 113 6.42 -12.34 16.57
C LEU A 113 6.74 -13.58 15.74
N GLU A 114 7.63 -14.45 16.23
CA GLU A 114 8.03 -15.72 15.58
C GLU A 114 6.82 -16.64 15.32
N MET A 115 5.99 -16.89 16.35
CA MET A 115 4.77 -17.69 16.20
C MET A 115 3.83 -17.12 15.13
N LYS A 116 3.74 -15.79 15.01
CA LYS A 116 2.87 -15.14 14.04
C LYS A 116 3.47 -15.09 12.63
N THR A 117 4.79 -15.01 12.49
CA THR A 117 5.47 -15.07 11.19
C THR A 117 5.44 -16.48 10.61
N ASP A 118 5.66 -17.48 11.46
CA ASP A 118 5.68 -18.89 11.07
C ASP A 118 4.27 -19.39 10.77
N ASN A 119 3.27 -18.89 11.50
CA ASN A 119 1.86 -19.24 11.33
C ASN A 119 0.98 -18.02 11.01
N PRO A 120 0.99 -17.53 9.76
CA PRO A 120 0.23 -16.35 9.37
C PRO A 120 -1.28 -16.45 9.64
N LEU A 121 -1.86 -17.64 9.61
CA LEU A 121 -3.29 -17.85 9.83
C LEU A 121 -3.70 -17.72 11.31
N TRP A 122 -2.76 -17.83 12.25
CA TRP A 122 -3.10 -17.82 13.68
C TRP A 122 -3.58 -16.44 14.15
N GLY A 123 -4.74 -16.42 14.79
CA GLY A 123 -5.30 -15.25 15.44
C GLY A 123 -4.72 -15.03 16.85
N CYS A 124 -5.00 -13.88 17.45
CA CYS A 124 -4.51 -13.53 18.80
C CYS A 124 -5.02 -14.47 19.90
N ARG A 125 -6.24 -15.02 19.77
CA ARG A 125 -6.77 -16.05 20.70
C ARG A 125 -5.98 -17.34 20.59
N ARG A 126 -5.80 -17.86 19.38
CA ARG A 126 -5.02 -19.10 19.16
C ARG A 126 -3.58 -18.97 19.64
N ILE A 127 -2.91 -17.84 19.39
CA ILE A 127 -1.56 -17.59 19.91
C ILE A 127 -1.58 -17.53 21.45
N SER A 128 -2.60 -16.93 22.06
CA SER A 128 -2.76 -16.91 23.52
C SER A 128 -2.95 -18.31 24.09
N ASP A 129 -3.75 -19.16 23.44
CA ASP A 129 -3.98 -20.54 23.86
C ASP A 129 -2.73 -21.43 23.67
N GLU A 130 -1.95 -21.21 22.60
CA GLU A 130 -0.66 -21.90 22.42
C GLU A 130 0.37 -21.45 23.48
N LEU A 131 0.39 -20.17 23.87
CA LEU A 131 1.24 -19.69 24.96
C LEU A 131 0.81 -20.27 26.32
N LYS A 132 -0.49 -20.50 26.54
CA LYS A 132 -0.97 -21.19 27.74
C LYS A 132 -0.43 -22.61 27.85
N LYS A 133 -0.26 -23.34 26.73
CA LYS A 133 0.38 -24.67 26.74
C LYS A 133 1.82 -24.63 27.25
N LEU A 134 2.51 -23.51 27.07
CA LEU A 134 3.87 -23.26 27.55
C LEU A 134 3.90 -22.70 28.98
N ASN A 135 2.79 -22.76 29.73
CA ASN A 135 2.61 -22.14 31.05
C ASN A 135 2.79 -20.61 31.06
N ILE A 136 2.58 -19.93 29.93
CA ILE A 136 2.64 -18.48 29.82
C ILE A 136 1.22 -17.92 29.67
N ASP A 137 0.62 -17.49 30.79
CA ASP A 137 -0.73 -16.91 30.76
C ASP A 137 -0.71 -15.44 30.34
N ILE A 138 -1.19 -15.18 29.13
CA ILE A 138 -1.35 -13.83 28.59
C ILE A 138 -2.71 -13.73 27.95
N HIS A 139 -3.47 -12.72 28.38
CA HIS A 139 -4.74 -12.41 27.75
C HIS A 139 -4.58 -12.03 26.26
N HIS A 140 -5.42 -12.60 25.40
CA HIS A 140 -5.39 -12.40 23.94
C HIS A 140 -5.40 -10.93 23.48
N THR A 141 -5.97 -10.00 24.27
CA THR A 141 -5.93 -8.56 23.96
C THR A 141 -4.52 -7.97 24.06
N THR A 142 -3.68 -8.48 24.96
CA THR A 142 -2.26 -8.10 25.07
C THR A 142 -1.49 -8.60 23.85
N VAL A 143 -1.74 -9.85 23.43
CA VAL A 143 -1.19 -10.42 22.20
C VAL A 143 -1.60 -9.59 20.98
N ASN A 144 -2.88 -9.19 20.89
CA ASN A 144 -3.38 -8.33 19.80
C ASN A 144 -2.66 -6.97 19.77
N LYS A 145 -2.47 -6.32 20.93
CA LYS A 145 -1.71 -5.06 21.01
C LYS A 145 -0.28 -5.23 20.52
N ILE A 146 0.40 -6.31 20.92
CA ILE A 146 1.77 -6.62 20.48
C ILE A 146 1.82 -6.81 18.96
N ILE A 147 0.92 -7.64 18.40
CA ILE A 147 0.83 -7.87 16.95
C ILE A 147 0.55 -6.56 16.20
N GLN A 148 -0.37 -5.71 16.68
CA GLN A 148 -0.63 -4.41 16.06
C GLN A 148 0.58 -3.48 16.10
N THR A 149 1.36 -3.52 17.18
CA THR A 149 2.59 -2.74 17.30
C THR A 149 3.61 -3.19 16.24
N PHE A 150 3.76 -4.50 16.04
CA PHE A 150 4.64 -5.04 15.00
C PHE A 150 4.15 -4.81 13.58
N ARG A 151 2.82 -4.80 13.35
CA ARG A 151 2.23 -4.37 12.07
C ARG A 151 2.57 -2.90 11.76
N LYS A 152 2.44 -2.01 12.75
CA LYS A 152 2.81 -0.58 12.59
C LYS A 152 4.31 -0.38 12.30
N GLN A 153 5.16 -1.27 12.82
CA GLN A 153 6.59 -1.29 12.55
C GLN A 153 6.95 -2.00 11.22
N GLY A 154 5.97 -2.55 10.50
CA GLY A 154 6.20 -3.29 9.24
C GLY A 154 6.79 -4.69 9.39
N LYS A 155 6.95 -5.20 10.63
CA LYS A 155 7.53 -6.52 10.90
C LYS A 155 6.57 -7.68 10.63
N ILE A 156 5.26 -7.44 10.74
CA ILE A 156 4.21 -8.41 10.41
C ILE A 156 3.43 -7.86 9.22
N GLN A 157 3.49 -8.58 8.10
CA GLN A 157 2.67 -8.26 6.93
C GLN A 157 1.21 -8.69 7.16
N PRO A 158 0.22 -8.03 6.52
CA PRO A 158 -1.16 -8.49 6.51
C PRO A 158 -1.24 -9.95 6.05
N ASN A 159 -2.20 -10.71 6.60
CA ASN A 159 -2.40 -12.10 6.21
C ASN A 159 -2.64 -12.18 4.70
N GLY A 160 -1.78 -12.93 4.00
CA GLY A 160 -1.93 -13.33 2.59
C GLY A 160 -2.28 -12.18 1.65
N SER A 161 -1.28 -11.54 1.04
CA SER A 161 -1.56 -10.71 -0.15
C SER A 161 -2.25 -11.56 -1.21
N TRP A 162 -3.23 -11.00 -1.93
CA TRP A 162 -3.81 -11.62 -3.14
C TRP A 162 -2.73 -12.18 -4.07
N ARG A 163 -1.58 -11.50 -4.15
CA ARG A 163 -0.39 -11.97 -4.87
C ARG A 163 0.14 -13.32 -4.37
N LYS A 164 0.17 -13.57 -3.05
CA LYS A 164 0.63 -14.84 -2.45
C LYS A 164 -0.39 -15.96 -2.68
N PHE A 165 -1.69 -15.65 -2.61
CA PHE A 165 -2.77 -16.58 -2.93
C PHE A 165 -2.78 -16.97 -4.41
N LEU A 166 -2.68 -16.00 -5.32
CA LEU A 166 -2.58 -16.30 -6.74
C LEU A 166 -1.31 -17.10 -7.03
N LYS A 167 -0.17 -16.77 -6.40
CA LYS A 167 1.10 -17.52 -6.58
C LYS A 167 0.96 -19.01 -6.23
N SER A 168 0.16 -19.38 -5.23
CA SER A 168 -0.04 -20.79 -4.89
C SER A 168 -0.92 -21.53 -5.91
N HIS A 169 -1.83 -20.82 -6.57
CA HIS A 169 -2.72 -21.39 -7.59
C HIS A 169 -2.18 -21.23 -9.02
N TRP A 170 -1.04 -20.56 -9.19
CA TRP A 170 -0.57 -20.11 -10.49
C TRP A 170 -0.20 -21.25 -11.45
N LYS A 171 0.23 -22.42 -10.93
CA LYS A 171 0.57 -23.59 -11.75
C LYS A 171 -0.63 -24.14 -12.54
N SER A 172 -1.85 -23.91 -12.05
CA SER A 172 -3.07 -24.39 -12.69
C SER A 172 -3.82 -23.30 -13.46
N LEU A 173 -3.28 -22.07 -13.55
CA LEU A 173 -3.95 -20.94 -14.19
C LEU A 173 -3.48 -20.71 -15.62
N TYR A 174 -4.43 -20.77 -16.54
CA TYR A 174 -4.25 -20.50 -17.96
C TYR A 174 -5.14 -19.33 -18.36
N GLY A 175 -4.67 -18.47 -19.25
CA GLY A 175 -5.48 -17.44 -19.88
C GLY A 175 -5.66 -17.76 -21.36
N MET A 176 -6.85 -17.50 -21.90
CA MET A 176 -7.07 -17.53 -23.35
C MET A 176 -7.65 -16.22 -23.85
N ASP A 177 -7.42 -15.96 -25.13
CA ASP A 177 -7.95 -14.80 -25.84
C ASP A 177 -7.88 -15.01 -27.35
N PHE A 178 -8.59 -14.16 -28.09
CA PHE A 178 -8.46 -14.01 -29.53
C PHE A 178 -7.80 -12.67 -29.87
N MET A 179 -6.80 -12.71 -30.74
CA MET A 179 -6.25 -11.54 -31.40
C MET A 179 -6.75 -11.45 -32.84
N THR A 180 -7.16 -10.26 -33.27
CA THR A 180 -7.40 -9.99 -34.69
C THR A 180 -6.11 -9.66 -35.43
N ILE A 181 -5.99 -10.13 -36.67
CA ILE A 181 -4.88 -9.86 -37.59
C ILE A 181 -5.47 -9.52 -38.94
N ASP A 182 -5.28 -8.28 -39.38
CA ASP A 182 -5.82 -7.79 -40.65
C ASP A 182 -4.72 -7.82 -41.72
N THR A 183 -5.05 -8.36 -42.89
CA THR A 183 -4.17 -8.38 -44.06
C THR A 183 -4.40 -7.17 -44.95
N LEU A 184 -3.44 -6.91 -45.83
CA LEU A 184 -3.46 -5.77 -46.75
C LEU A 184 -4.63 -5.82 -47.73
N PHE A 185 -5.12 -7.02 -48.05
CA PHE A 185 -6.30 -7.24 -48.90
C PHE A 185 -7.63 -7.24 -48.14
N GLY A 186 -7.65 -6.78 -46.88
CA GLY A 186 -8.86 -6.66 -46.08
C GLY A 186 -9.39 -7.99 -45.51
N LYS A 187 -8.65 -9.10 -45.65
CA LYS A 187 -9.01 -10.35 -44.96
C LYS A 187 -8.58 -10.26 -43.49
N ARG A 188 -9.49 -10.65 -42.60
CA ARG A 188 -9.27 -10.70 -41.14
C ARG A 188 -9.09 -12.15 -40.70
N PHE A 189 -8.01 -12.39 -39.97
CA PHE A 189 -7.75 -13.63 -39.27
C PHE A 189 -7.84 -13.41 -37.75
N TYR A 190 -8.13 -14.49 -37.05
CA TYR A 190 -8.19 -14.56 -35.60
C TYR A 190 -7.15 -15.56 -35.11
N LEU A 191 -6.21 -15.08 -34.33
CA LEU A 191 -5.21 -15.88 -33.64
C LEU A 191 -5.75 -16.25 -32.25
N PHE A 192 -6.10 -17.51 -32.07
CA PHE A 192 -6.43 -18.10 -30.78
C PHE A 192 -5.14 -18.38 -30.01
N ILE A 193 -5.11 -18.05 -28.71
CA ILE A 193 -3.94 -18.28 -27.86
C ILE A 193 -4.38 -18.82 -26.50
N ILE A 194 -3.66 -19.83 -26.00
CA ILE A 194 -3.69 -20.28 -24.60
C ILE A 194 -2.29 -20.04 -23.98
N LEU A 195 -2.25 -19.24 -22.93
CA LEU A 195 -1.04 -18.86 -22.20
C LEU A 195 -1.05 -19.49 -20.80
N GLU A 196 0.01 -20.21 -20.44
CA GLU A 196 0.24 -20.57 -19.04
C GLU A 196 0.71 -19.32 -18.28
N LEU A 197 -0.09 -18.86 -17.31
CA LEU A 197 0.19 -17.58 -16.67
C LEU A 197 1.53 -17.61 -15.89
N LYS A 198 1.98 -18.78 -15.43
CA LYS A 198 3.15 -18.90 -14.51
C LYS A 198 4.46 -18.66 -15.22
N SER A 199 4.70 -19.51 -16.22
CA SER A 199 5.88 -19.54 -17.06
C SER A 199 5.84 -18.46 -18.13
N ARG A 200 4.64 -17.94 -18.47
CA ARG A 200 4.40 -17.15 -19.68
C ARG A 200 4.69 -17.95 -20.93
N LYS A 201 4.59 -19.26 -20.87
CA LYS A 201 4.70 -20.11 -22.05
C LYS A 201 3.37 -20.07 -22.81
N ILE A 202 3.45 -19.74 -24.09
CA ILE A 202 2.35 -19.95 -25.02
C ILE A 202 2.24 -21.46 -25.21
N ILE A 203 1.17 -22.04 -24.68
CA ILE A 203 0.96 -23.49 -24.72
C ILE A 203 0.34 -23.87 -26.06
N ARG A 204 -0.66 -23.12 -26.49
CA ARG A 204 -1.37 -23.39 -27.72
C ARG A 204 -1.65 -22.11 -28.47
N TYR A 205 -1.56 -22.19 -29.78
CA TYR A 205 -1.96 -21.12 -30.68
C TYR A 205 -2.50 -21.71 -31.97
N ASP A 206 -3.53 -21.10 -32.54
CA ASP A 206 -4.12 -21.55 -33.80
C ASP A 206 -4.70 -20.34 -34.55
N LEU A 207 -4.60 -20.34 -35.88
CA LEU A 207 -5.12 -19.28 -36.74
C LEU A 207 -6.43 -19.75 -37.40
N THR A 208 -7.47 -18.91 -37.38
CA THR A 208 -8.77 -19.15 -38.02
C THR A 208 -9.31 -17.89 -38.68
N GLU A 209 -10.09 -18.02 -39.75
CA GLU A 209 -10.89 -16.91 -40.29
C GLU A 209 -12.22 -16.75 -39.53
N ASN A 210 -12.74 -17.86 -38.98
CA ASN A 210 -14.05 -17.92 -38.35
C ASN A 210 -13.90 -18.39 -36.89
N PRO A 211 -13.90 -17.47 -35.90
CA PRO A 211 -13.78 -17.81 -34.48
C PRO A 211 -15.12 -18.28 -33.92
N CYS A 212 -15.55 -19.48 -34.33
CA CYS A 212 -16.79 -20.09 -33.84
C CYS A 212 -16.59 -20.93 -32.58
N ARG A 213 -17.71 -21.29 -31.93
CA ARG A 213 -17.72 -22.12 -30.72
C ARG A 213 -17.13 -23.51 -30.99
N GLU A 214 -17.43 -24.10 -32.13
CA GLU A 214 -16.99 -25.44 -32.52
C GLU A 214 -15.47 -25.49 -32.66
N PHE A 215 -14.89 -24.44 -33.26
CA PHE A 215 -13.45 -24.28 -33.35
C PHE A 215 -12.81 -24.24 -31.97
N VAL A 216 -13.32 -23.39 -31.06
CA VAL A 216 -12.81 -23.28 -29.69
C VAL A 216 -12.93 -24.62 -28.95
N LYS A 217 -14.06 -25.32 -29.09
CA LYS A 217 -14.29 -26.63 -28.46
C LYS A 217 -13.22 -27.64 -28.85
N GLN A 218 -12.93 -27.77 -30.15
CA GLN A 218 -11.87 -28.64 -30.65
C GLN A 218 -10.49 -28.29 -30.06
N ARG A 219 -10.19 -26.99 -29.88
CA ARG A 219 -8.90 -26.57 -29.31
C ARG A 219 -8.80 -26.85 -27.82
N ILE A 220 -9.91 -26.74 -27.09
CA ILE A 220 -9.97 -27.10 -25.67
C ILE A 220 -9.82 -28.61 -25.48
N GLU A 221 -10.44 -29.41 -26.34
CA GLU A 221 -10.34 -30.87 -26.30
C GLU A 221 -8.87 -31.31 -26.44
N LEU A 222 -8.19 -30.85 -27.49
CA LEU A 222 -6.76 -31.11 -27.70
C LEU A 222 -5.89 -30.61 -26.54
N PHE A 223 -6.23 -29.45 -25.97
CA PHE A 223 -5.53 -28.91 -24.79
C PHE A 223 -5.78 -29.73 -23.52
N SER A 224 -6.94 -30.36 -23.38
CA SER A 224 -7.25 -31.21 -22.24
C SER A 224 -6.48 -32.53 -22.32
N GLU A 225 -6.41 -33.13 -23.50
CA GLU A 225 -5.65 -34.37 -23.76
C GLU A 225 -4.15 -34.21 -23.49
N GLU A 226 -3.55 -33.11 -23.96
CA GLU A 226 -2.10 -32.86 -23.82
C GLU A 226 -1.68 -32.63 -22.37
N PHE A 227 -2.60 -32.14 -21.52
CA PHE A 227 -2.30 -31.82 -20.12
C PHE A 227 -3.44 -32.31 -19.21
N PRO A 228 -3.39 -33.51 -18.64
CA PRO A 228 -4.53 -34.11 -17.92
C PRO A 228 -4.78 -33.55 -16.50
N GLU A 229 -3.93 -32.65 -15.99
CA GLU A 229 -4.06 -32.11 -14.63
C GLU A 229 -5.28 -31.19 -14.47
N LYS A 230 -5.73 -30.93 -13.23
CA LYS A 230 -6.82 -29.97 -12.96
C LYS A 230 -6.37 -28.54 -13.31
N LYS A 231 -7.06 -27.92 -14.26
CA LYS A 231 -6.76 -26.56 -14.74
C LYS A 231 -7.90 -25.59 -14.47
N THR A 232 -7.55 -24.32 -14.37
CA THR A 232 -8.49 -23.20 -14.36
C THR A 232 -8.14 -22.30 -15.53
N LEU A 233 -9.12 -22.05 -16.39
CA LEU A 233 -8.91 -21.34 -17.64
C LEU A 233 -9.72 -20.04 -17.62
N ILE A 234 -9.02 -18.92 -17.77
CA ILE A 234 -9.55 -17.56 -17.69
C ILE A 234 -9.77 -17.04 -19.11
N TYR A 235 -10.96 -16.50 -19.38
CA TYR A 235 -11.33 -15.98 -20.69
C TYR A 235 -12.26 -14.77 -20.58
N ASP A 236 -12.35 -14.01 -21.67
CA ASP A 236 -13.22 -12.85 -21.74
C ASP A 236 -14.72 -13.23 -21.84
N ASN A 237 -15.60 -12.24 -21.90
CA ASN A 237 -17.04 -12.50 -21.97
C ASN A 237 -17.56 -12.75 -23.39
N ALA A 238 -16.69 -13.11 -24.34
CA ALA A 238 -17.13 -13.41 -25.70
C ALA A 238 -18.00 -14.67 -25.76
N LEU A 239 -19.02 -14.66 -26.63
CA LEU A 239 -20.02 -15.73 -26.74
C LEU A 239 -19.39 -17.08 -27.11
N GLN A 240 -18.36 -17.06 -27.96
CA GLN A 240 -17.63 -18.26 -28.37
C GLN A 240 -16.90 -18.96 -27.21
N PHE A 241 -16.59 -18.26 -26.12
CA PHE A 241 -15.99 -18.85 -24.92
C PHE A 241 -17.01 -19.18 -23.84
N THR A 242 -17.96 -18.28 -23.60
CA THR A 242 -18.96 -18.41 -22.52
C THR A 242 -20.01 -19.47 -22.78
N SER A 243 -20.30 -19.78 -24.05
CA SER A 243 -21.25 -20.83 -24.44
C SER A 243 -20.73 -22.26 -24.26
N ILE A 244 -19.47 -22.45 -23.88
CA ILE A 244 -18.85 -23.77 -23.72
C ILE A 244 -18.91 -24.18 -22.24
N ASP A 245 -19.37 -25.41 -21.99
CA ASP A 245 -19.25 -26.03 -20.68
C ASP A 245 -17.89 -26.74 -20.56
N TYR A 246 -16.96 -26.10 -19.86
CA TYR A 246 -15.59 -26.59 -19.67
C TYR A 246 -15.52 -27.81 -18.73
N SER A 247 -16.57 -28.08 -17.96
CA SER A 247 -16.59 -29.20 -17.01
C SER A 247 -16.49 -30.55 -17.70
N TRP A 248 -17.02 -30.66 -18.92
CA TRP A 248 -16.93 -31.87 -19.76
C TRP A 248 -15.48 -32.22 -20.13
N PHE A 249 -14.60 -31.22 -20.13
CA PHE A 249 -13.17 -31.39 -20.41
C PHE A 249 -12.33 -31.48 -19.13
N GLY A 250 -12.95 -31.56 -17.94
CA GLY A 250 -12.23 -31.54 -16.66
C GLY A 250 -11.57 -30.18 -16.32
N ILE A 251 -11.99 -29.11 -16.99
CA ILE A 251 -11.41 -27.77 -16.84
C ILE A 251 -12.39 -26.87 -16.08
N LYS A 252 -11.87 -26.07 -15.15
CA LYS A 252 -12.65 -25.02 -14.50
C LYS A 252 -12.60 -23.73 -15.34
N GLY A 253 -13.66 -23.46 -16.10
CA GLY A 253 -13.81 -22.19 -16.79
C GLY A 253 -14.11 -21.05 -15.82
N VAL A 254 -13.43 -19.91 -16.00
CA VAL A 254 -13.65 -18.69 -15.23
C VAL A 254 -13.73 -17.52 -16.20
N ASN A 255 -14.90 -16.92 -16.32
CA ASN A 255 -15.04 -15.69 -17.09
C ASN A 255 -14.51 -14.49 -16.30
N ILE A 256 -13.94 -13.51 -17.00
CA ILE A 256 -13.59 -12.24 -16.37
C ILE A 256 -14.86 -11.48 -15.96
N CYS A 257 -14.78 -10.73 -14.87
CA CYS A 257 -15.82 -9.77 -14.53
C CYS A 257 -15.96 -8.74 -15.65
N SER A 258 -17.20 -8.33 -15.94
CA SER A 258 -17.46 -7.23 -16.87
C SER A 258 -16.65 -5.99 -16.47
N TYR A 259 -16.02 -5.34 -17.45
CA TYR A 259 -15.17 -4.16 -17.28
C TYR A 259 -13.90 -4.36 -16.44
N ALA A 260 -13.41 -5.60 -16.30
CA ALA A 260 -12.16 -5.92 -15.60
C ALA A 260 -11.09 -6.54 -16.54
N PRO A 261 -10.60 -5.81 -17.56
CA PRO A 261 -9.58 -6.31 -18.51
C PRO A 261 -8.30 -6.76 -17.79
N ASN A 262 -8.00 -6.13 -16.65
CA ASN A 262 -6.88 -6.50 -15.79
C ASN A 262 -6.87 -7.97 -15.33
N MET A 263 -8.01 -8.66 -15.35
CA MET A 263 -8.08 -10.09 -15.01
C MET A 263 -7.39 -10.98 -16.06
N ASN A 264 -7.32 -10.53 -17.32
CA ASN A 264 -6.60 -11.21 -18.42
C ASN A 264 -5.37 -10.41 -18.91
N ALA A 265 -4.87 -9.48 -18.10
CA ALA A 265 -3.78 -8.55 -18.45
C ALA A 265 -2.53 -9.20 -19.04
N PHE A 266 -2.28 -10.48 -18.71
CA PHE A 266 -1.12 -11.20 -19.20
C PHE A 266 -1.26 -11.69 -20.63
N VAL A 267 -2.46 -12.12 -21.02
CA VAL A 267 -2.75 -12.47 -22.41
C VAL A 267 -2.87 -11.20 -23.23
N GLU A 268 -3.52 -10.15 -22.71
CA GLU A 268 -3.56 -8.83 -23.37
C GLU A 268 -2.15 -8.26 -23.62
N ARG A 269 -1.25 -8.37 -22.63
CA ARG A 269 0.14 -7.95 -22.79
C ARG A 269 0.88 -8.79 -23.83
N LEU A 270 0.63 -10.10 -23.87
CA LEU A 270 1.18 -10.98 -24.89
C LEU A 270 0.69 -10.53 -26.28
N ASN A 271 -0.60 -10.26 -26.43
CA ASN A 271 -1.18 -9.79 -27.68
C ASN A 271 -0.51 -8.49 -28.14
N GLY A 272 -0.36 -7.52 -27.24
CA GLY A 272 0.39 -6.30 -27.53
C GLY A 272 1.86 -6.52 -27.85
N SER A 273 2.48 -7.64 -27.41
CA SER A 273 3.86 -7.99 -27.74
C SER A 273 3.94 -8.62 -29.13
N ILE A 274 3.07 -9.59 -29.47
CA ILE A 274 3.02 -10.20 -30.81
C ILE A 274 2.80 -9.13 -31.89
N ARG A 275 1.92 -8.15 -31.66
CA ARG A 275 1.71 -7.05 -32.61
C ARG A 275 2.98 -6.21 -32.80
N ARG A 276 3.46 -5.58 -31.73
CA ARG A 276 4.56 -4.61 -31.78
C ARG A 276 5.92 -5.22 -32.09
N GLU A 277 6.13 -6.50 -31.77
CA GLU A 277 7.44 -7.15 -31.95
C GLU A 277 7.48 -8.04 -33.19
N ALA A 278 6.34 -8.40 -33.79
CA ALA A 278 6.32 -9.21 -35.00
C ALA A 278 5.39 -8.62 -36.07
N LEU A 279 4.08 -8.68 -35.86
CA LEU A 279 3.11 -8.47 -36.95
C LEU A 279 3.15 -7.06 -37.56
N ASP A 280 3.34 -6.03 -36.76
CA ASP A 280 3.34 -4.62 -37.22
C ASP A 280 4.54 -4.28 -38.11
N HIS A 281 5.53 -5.17 -38.20
CA HIS A 281 6.72 -5.01 -39.05
C HIS A 281 6.61 -5.68 -40.43
N PHE A 282 5.52 -6.40 -40.70
CA PHE A 282 5.33 -7.11 -41.97
C PHE A 282 4.06 -6.62 -42.69
N LEU A 283 4.15 -6.51 -44.01
CA LEU A 283 2.96 -6.44 -44.86
C LEU A 283 2.41 -7.86 -45.03
N LEU A 284 1.21 -8.10 -44.50
CA LEU A 284 0.59 -9.41 -44.45
C LEU A 284 -0.31 -9.61 -45.67
N PHE A 285 0.01 -10.61 -46.50
CA PHE A 285 -0.70 -10.88 -47.76
C PHE A 285 -1.52 -12.18 -47.74
N SER A 286 -1.12 -13.18 -46.94
CA SER A 286 -1.75 -14.50 -46.95
C SER A 286 -1.75 -15.18 -45.58
N GLU A 287 -2.69 -16.09 -45.37
CA GLU A 287 -2.73 -16.93 -44.15
C GLU A 287 -1.42 -17.69 -43.92
N LYS A 288 -0.83 -18.26 -44.98
CA LYS A 288 0.43 -19.01 -44.91
C LYS A 288 1.57 -18.16 -44.35
N GLN A 289 1.64 -16.90 -44.78
CA GLN A 289 2.64 -15.94 -44.30
C GLN A 289 2.40 -15.61 -42.82
N VAL A 290 1.15 -15.31 -42.43
CA VAL A 290 0.79 -15.03 -41.04
C VAL A 290 1.15 -16.21 -40.15
N ARG A 291 0.78 -17.43 -40.56
CA ARG A 291 1.10 -18.66 -39.82
C ARG A 291 2.61 -18.83 -39.63
N LYS A 292 3.41 -18.62 -40.68
CA LYS A 292 4.87 -18.70 -40.60
C LYS A 292 5.45 -17.69 -39.59
N ILE A 293 5.03 -16.43 -39.67
CA ILE A 293 5.48 -15.37 -38.76
C ILE A 293 5.10 -15.70 -37.31
N VAL A 294 3.85 -16.11 -37.08
CA VAL A 294 3.38 -16.45 -35.73
C VAL A 294 4.13 -17.65 -35.17
N THR A 295 4.31 -18.73 -35.95
CA THR A 295 5.06 -19.91 -35.51
C THR A 295 6.50 -19.56 -35.12
N GLU A 296 7.20 -18.81 -35.97
CA GLU A 296 8.58 -18.38 -35.70
C GLU A 296 8.66 -17.45 -34.48
N TYR A 297 7.69 -16.55 -34.32
CA TYR A 297 7.62 -15.67 -33.14
C TYR A 297 7.31 -16.43 -31.86
N VAL A 298 6.39 -17.41 -31.87
CA VAL A 298 6.05 -18.21 -30.68
C VAL A 298 7.28 -19.01 -30.21
N GLU A 299 8.03 -19.58 -31.15
CA GLU A 299 9.27 -20.29 -30.86
C GLU A 299 10.32 -19.37 -30.22
N TYR A 300 10.49 -18.16 -30.78
CA TYR A 300 11.31 -17.12 -30.17
C TYR A 300 10.82 -16.73 -28.75
N TYR A 301 9.51 -16.52 -28.60
CA TYR A 301 8.89 -16.07 -27.36
C TYR A 301 9.06 -17.06 -26.21
N ASN A 302 8.89 -18.36 -26.48
CA ASN A 302 8.96 -19.44 -25.50
C ASN A 302 10.40 -19.85 -25.16
N HIS A 303 11.33 -19.84 -26.13
CA HIS A 303 12.67 -20.42 -25.95
C HIS A 303 13.81 -19.42 -25.84
N HIS A 304 13.61 -18.17 -26.27
CA HIS A 304 14.72 -17.23 -26.44
C HIS A 304 14.45 -15.86 -25.80
N ARG A 305 13.21 -15.37 -25.84
CA ARG A 305 12.86 -14.04 -25.34
C ARG A 305 12.92 -13.97 -23.81
N PRO A 306 13.74 -13.08 -23.22
CA PRO A 306 13.74 -12.88 -21.77
C PRO A 306 12.51 -12.08 -21.33
N HIS A 307 11.82 -12.54 -20.29
CA HIS A 307 10.64 -11.84 -19.76
C HIS A 307 10.95 -11.18 -18.43
N GLN A 308 10.96 -9.84 -18.42
CA GLN A 308 11.19 -9.04 -17.20
C GLN A 308 10.19 -9.35 -16.07
N GLY A 309 8.98 -9.82 -16.39
CA GLY A 309 7.98 -10.19 -15.39
C GLY A 309 8.32 -11.45 -14.58
N ILE A 310 9.20 -12.32 -15.10
CA ILE A 310 9.62 -13.56 -14.46
C ILE A 310 11.15 -13.67 -14.33
N ASN A 311 11.90 -12.65 -14.77
CA ASN A 311 13.38 -12.60 -14.83
C ASN A 311 14.02 -13.86 -15.43
N LYS A 312 13.31 -14.51 -16.36
CA LYS A 312 13.70 -15.78 -16.99
C LYS A 312 13.08 -15.88 -18.38
N ILE A 313 13.59 -16.83 -19.17
CA ILE A 313 12.97 -17.32 -20.41
C ILE A 313 11.97 -18.43 -20.02
N PRO A 314 10.79 -18.55 -20.67
CA PRO A 314 9.73 -19.48 -20.25
C PRO A 314 10.20 -20.92 -20.20
N GLU A 315 10.96 -21.36 -21.22
CA GLU A 315 11.57 -22.69 -21.32
C GLU A 315 13.09 -22.66 -21.08
N GLY A 316 13.58 -21.60 -20.45
CA GLY A 316 15.00 -21.24 -20.44
C GLY A 316 15.95 -22.37 -20.03
N LYS A 317 16.93 -22.65 -20.89
CA LYS A 317 18.14 -23.41 -20.55
C LYS A 317 19.08 -22.56 -19.69
N ILE A 318 19.88 -23.22 -18.85
CA ILE A 318 20.93 -22.57 -18.05
C ILE A 318 21.97 -21.98 -19.02
N ALA A 319 22.25 -20.69 -18.90
CA ALA A 319 23.23 -20.02 -19.76
C ALA A 319 24.65 -20.58 -19.49
N SER A 320 25.31 -21.07 -20.54
CA SER A 320 26.71 -21.48 -20.46
C SER A 320 27.59 -20.27 -20.17
N THR A 321 28.54 -20.40 -19.23
CA THR A 321 29.44 -19.30 -18.84
C THR A 321 30.67 -19.21 -19.76
N THR A 322 30.94 -20.27 -20.54
CA THR A 322 32.10 -20.41 -21.42
C THR A 322 31.67 -20.43 -22.90
N GLY A 323 32.60 -20.12 -23.82
CA GLY A 323 32.37 -20.18 -25.27
C GLY A 323 32.21 -18.82 -25.97
N LYS A 324 32.40 -18.82 -27.29
CA LYS A 324 32.23 -17.62 -28.14
C LYS A 324 30.75 -17.26 -28.27
N ILE A 325 30.45 -15.97 -28.20
CA ILE A 325 29.10 -15.42 -28.40
C ILE A 325 28.76 -15.53 -29.89
N LYS A 326 27.67 -16.20 -30.20
CA LYS A 326 27.07 -16.29 -31.53
C LYS A 326 25.70 -15.60 -31.53
N LYS A 327 25.24 -15.21 -32.71
CA LYS A 327 23.92 -14.64 -32.93
C LYS A 327 23.24 -15.35 -34.10
N ASP A 328 21.98 -15.72 -33.91
CA ASP A 328 21.14 -16.27 -34.98
C ASP A 328 19.99 -15.29 -35.26
N PRO A 329 19.71 -14.97 -36.55
CA PRO A 329 18.61 -14.10 -36.91
C PRO A 329 17.27 -14.81 -36.72
N ILE A 330 16.28 -14.06 -36.25
CA ILE A 330 14.90 -14.50 -36.05
C ILE A 330 13.98 -13.52 -36.76
N LEU A 331 12.91 -14.04 -37.38
CA LEU A 331 11.94 -13.27 -38.16
C LEU A 331 12.63 -12.43 -39.25
N GLY A 332 13.50 -13.08 -40.03
CA GLY A 332 14.26 -12.41 -41.09
C GLY A 332 15.27 -11.37 -40.59
N GLY A 333 15.69 -11.45 -39.32
CA GLY A 333 16.65 -10.53 -38.70
C GLY A 333 16.02 -9.38 -37.91
N LEU A 334 14.69 -9.37 -37.78
CA LEU A 334 13.98 -8.43 -36.91
C LEU A 334 14.42 -8.59 -35.44
N HIS A 335 14.63 -9.84 -35.02
CA HIS A 335 15.22 -10.18 -33.73
C HIS A 335 16.50 -10.99 -33.92
N HIS A 336 17.33 -11.02 -32.88
CA HIS A 336 18.53 -11.84 -32.86
C HIS A 336 18.59 -12.59 -31.52
N ASN A 337 18.74 -13.91 -31.60
CA ASN A 337 19.04 -14.70 -30.41
C ASN A 337 20.53 -14.72 -30.17
N TYR A 338 20.97 -14.38 -28.96
CA TYR A 338 22.37 -14.38 -28.56
C TYR A 338 22.63 -15.54 -27.60
N TYR A 339 23.58 -16.40 -27.95
CA TYR A 339 23.96 -17.55 -27.12
C TYR A 339 25.47 -17.76 -27.15
N ARG A 340 25.99 -18.50 -26.17
CA ARG A 340 27.36 -18.99 -26.20
C ARG A 340 27.37 -20.39 -26.78
N SER A 341 28.27 -20.63 -27.72
CA SER A 341 28.54 -21.98 -28.24
C SER A 341 29.14 -22.84 -27.12
N SER A 342 28.64 -24.07 -26.95
CA SER A 342 29.31 -25.07 -26.11
C SER A 342 30.73 -25.28 -26.64
N ALA A 343 31.72 -25.21 -25.75
CA ALA A 343 33.13 -25.38 -26.10
C ALA A 343 33.42 -26.78 -26.66
#